data_AF-A0A9C9X1Y5-F1
#
_entry.id   AF-A0A9C9X1Y5-F1
#
_cell.length_a   1.000
_cell.length_b   1.000
_cell.length_c   1.000
_cell.angle_alpha   90.00
_cell.angle_beta   90.00
_cell.angle_gamma   90.00
#
_symmetry.space_group_name_H-M   'P 1'
#
loop_
_entity.id
_entity.type
_entity.pdbx_description
1 polymer ?
#
loop_
_entity_poly.entity_id
_entity_poly.type
_entity_poly.pdbx_seq_one_letter_code
_entity_poly.pdbx_strand_id
1 'polypeptide(L)'
;MFYRFGRILLTVIFLLAFGVEFLLAQPEKQSGFHAEEPVLITSAGQSADVLMVKLLAQKAGLKFIFEKLATPGMVDSVKSVILVCGGSSKGLGAARIDKEQEFKRIQNIL
;
A
#
# COMPACT_ATOMS: atom_id res chain seq x y z
N MET A 1 -4.89 -33.06 -52.99
CA MET A 1 -4.24 -31.72 -52.93
C MET A 1 -5.13 -30.68 -52.21
N PHE A 2 -6.46 -30.72 -52.37
CA PHE A 2 -7.41 -29.77 -51.76
C PHE A 2 -7.46 -29.75 -50.22
N TYR A 3 -7.33 -30.90 -49.54
CA TYR A 3 -7.38 -30.97 -48.07
C TYR A 3 -6.21 -30.27 -47.33
N ARG A 4 -5.07 -30.08 -48.00
CA ARG A 4 -3.89 -29.41 -47.41
C ARG A 4 -4.07 -27.90 -47.36
N PHE A 5 -4.78 -27.34 -48.34
CA PHE A 5 -5.09 -25.92 -48.43
C PHE A 5 -6.15 -25.51 -47.39
N GLY A 6 -7.20 -26.32 -47.24
CA GLY A 6 -8.23 -26.09 -46.22
C GLY A 6 -7.69 -26.13 -44.78
N ARG A 7 -6.73 -27.02 -44.49
CA ARG A 7 -6.08 -27.08 -43.17
C ARG A 7 -5.25 -25.83 -42.87
N ILE A 8 -4.48 -25.34 -43.84
CA ILE A 8 -3.68 -24.11 -43.65
C ILE A 8 -4.61 -22.91 -43.40
N LEU A 9 -5.68 -22.77 -44.20
CA LEU A 9 -6.65 -21.69 -44.03
C LEU A 9 -7.32 -21.71 -42.65
N LEU A 10 -7.71 -22.89 -42.17
CA LEU A 10 -8.35 -23.05 -40.87
C LEU A 10 -7.39 -22.74 -39.70
N THR A 11 -6.10 -23.05 -39.87
CA THR A 11 -5.07 -22.74 -38.87
C THR A 11 -4.82 -21.23 -38.78
N VAL A 12 -4.82 -20.52 -39.91
CA VAL A 12 -4.65 -19.06 -39.95
C VAL A 12 -5.84 -18.34 -39.34
N ILE A 13 -7.07 -18.81 -39.60
CA ILE A 13 -8.29 -18.26 -38.98
C ILE A 13 -8.25 -18.46 -37.46
N PHE A 14 -7.80 -19.62 -36.99
CA PHE A 14 -7.67 -19.89 -35.56
C PHE A 14 -6.63 -18.99 -34.89
N LEU A 15 -5.49 -18.74 -35.56
CA LEU A 15 -4.45 -17.81 -35.10
C LEU A 15 -4.94 -16.35 -35.07
N LEU A 16 -5.74 -15.94 -36.05
CA LEU A 16 -6.32 -14.61 -36.10
C LEU A 16 -7.39 -14.40 -35.02
N ALA A 17 -8.24 -15.39 -34.75
CA ALA A 17 -9.22 -15.33 -33.67
C ALA A 17 -8.52 -15.13 -32.31
N PHE A 18 -7.49 -15.94 -32.03
CA PHE A 18 -6.71 -15.87 -30.80
C PHE A 18 -6.00 -14.52 -30.59
N GLY A 19 -5.54 -13.90 -31.68
CA GLY A 19 -4.91 -12.58 -31.64
C GLY A 19 -5.87 -11.43 -31.31
N VAL A 20 -7.14 -11.55 -31.71
CA VAL A 20 -8.17 -10.51 -31.44
C VAL A 20 -8.62 -10.56 -29.98
N GLU A 21 -8.72 -11.74 -29.39
CA GLU A 21 -9.06 -11.90 -27.96
C GLU A 21 -8.00 -11.27 -27.03
N PHE A 22 -6.72 -11.32 -27.43
CA PHE A 22 -5.64 -10.67 -26.68
C PHE A 22 -5.65 -9.13 -26.79
N LEU A 23 -6.13 -8.58 -27.91
CA LEU A 23 -6.19 -7.12 -28.14
C LEU A 23 -7.39 -6.45 -27.44
N LEU A 24 -8.48 -7.20 -27.25
CA LEU A 24 -9.66 -6.75 -26.48
C LEU A 24 -9.53 -6.97 -24.97
N ALA A 25 -8.49 -7.68 -24.53
CA ALA A 25 -8.12 -7.79 -23.11
C ALA A 25 -7.51 -6.45 -22.64
N GLN A 26 -8.37 -5.48 -22.37
CA GLN A 26 -7.96 -4.30 -21.63
C GLN A 26 -7.57 -4.74 -20.21
N PRO A 27 -6.39 -4.35 -19.68
CA PRO A 27 -6.07 -4.61 -18.29
C PRO A 27 -7.15 -3.93 -17.45
N GLU A 28 -7.86 -4.71 -16.63
CA GLU A 28 -8.83 -4.15 -15.70
C GLU A 28 -8.13 -3.08 -14.86
N LYS A 29 -8.62 -1.85 -14.96
CA LYS A 29 -8.14 -0.74 -14.15
C LYS A 29 -8.64 -0.97 -12.73
N GLN A 30 -7.95 -1.81 -11.96
CA GLN A 30 -8.19 -2.01 -10.55
C GLN A 30 -8.11 -0.64 -9.88
N SER A 31 -9.24 -0.12 -9.40
CA SER A 31 -9.28 0.99 -8.44
C SER A 31 -8.88 0.49 -7.05
N GLY A 32 -7.78 -0.26 -7.01
CA GLY A 32 -7.18 -0.76 -5.79
C GLY A 32 -6.53 0.38 -5.01
N PHE A 33 -6.58 0.27 -3.69
CA PHE A 33 -5.75 1.08 -2.81
C PHE A 33 -4.30 1.09 -3.30
N HIS A 34 -3.75 2.28 -3.53
CA HIS A 34 -2.38 2.48 -3.96
C HIS A 34 -1.62 3.23 -2.87
N ALA A 35 -0.50 2.67 -2.44
CA ALA A 35 0.42 3.28 -1.49
C ALA A 35 1.84 3.16 -2.05
N GLU A 36 2.64 4.20 -1.89
CA GLU A 36 3.98 4.27 -2.46
C GLU A 36 5.05 4.36 -1.38
N GLU A 37 6.25 3.89 -1.74
CA GLU A 37 7.45 3.99 -0.91
C GLU A 37 8.23 5.30 -1.19
N PRO A 38 8.95 5.86 -0.21
CA PRO A 38 9.10 5.36 1.16
C PRO A 38 7.90 5.70 2.06
N VAL A 39 7.69 4.87 3.08
CA VAL A 39 6.53 4.96 4.00
C VAL A 39 6.96 5.45 5.38
N LEU A 40 6.19 6.34 6.02
CA LEU A 40 6.36 6.68 7.43
C LEU A 40 5.49 5.77 8.29
N ILE A 41 6.09 5.08 9.27
CA ILE A 41 5.37 4.28 10.26
C ILE A 41 5.43 5.01 11.60
N THR A 42 4.26 5.42 12.13
CA THR A 42 4.15 6.13 13.41
C THR A 42 2.94 5.66 14.22
N SER A 43 2.99 5.85 15.54
CA SER A 43 1.86 5.59 16.43
C SER A 43 0.99 6.84 16.58
N ALA A 44 -0.32 6.67 16.59
CA ALA A 44 -1.28 7.64 17.15
C ALA A 44 -1.58 7.25 18.60
N GLY A 45 -1.00 8.00 19.53
CA GLY A 45 -0.94 7.67 20.96
C GLY A 45 0.17 6.67 21.25
N GLN A 46 -0.13 5.73 22.15
CA GLN A 46 0.78 4.67 22.59
C GLN A 46 0.26 3.29 22.18
N SER A 47 0.48 2.93 20.92
CA SER A 47 0.33 1.54 20.47
C SER A 47 1.66 0.80 20.61
N ALA A 48 1.66 -0.37 21.24
CA ALA A 48 2.78 -1.30 21.22
C ALA A 48 2.89 -2.02 19.86
N ASP A 49 1.76 -2.15 19.16
CA ASP A 49 1.65 -2.86 17.88
C ASP A 49 2.45 -2.16 16.77
N VAL A 50 2.80 -0.89 16.95
CA VAL A 50 3.66 -0.15 16.00
C VAL A 50 5.00 -0.85 15.77
N LEU A 51 5.52 -1.57 16.77
CA LEU A 51 6.74 -2.38 16.64
C LEU A 51 6.49 -3.64 15.81
N MET A 52 5.31 -4.25 15.95
CA MET A 52 4.93 -5.39 15.11
C MET A 52 4.79 -4.96 13.65
N VAL A 53 4.16 -3.81 13.40
CA VAL A 53 4.03 -3.24 12.05
C VAL A 53 5.39 -2.94 11.44
N LYS A 54 6.32 -2.35 12.20
CA LYS A 54 7.72 -2.14 11.77
C LYS A 54 8.37 -3.47 11.35
N LEU A 55 8.23 -4.52 12.16
CA LEU A 55 8.82 -5.83 11.86
C LEU A 55 8.21 -6.45 10.60
N LEU A 56 6.89 -6.32 10.39
CA LEU A 56 6.21 -6.79 9.19
C LEU A 56 6.67 -6.01 7.95
N ALA A 57 6.77 -4.68 8.04
CA ALA A 57 7.27 -3.83 6.97
C ALA A 57 8.71 -4.19 6.57
N GLN A 58 9.57 -4.47 7.56
CA GLN A 58 10.94 -4.94 7.33
C GLN A 58 10.96 -6.32 6.65
N LYS A 59 10.12 -7.26 7.09
CA LYS A 59 10.01 -8.59 6.46
C LYS A 59 9.46 -8.51 5.03
N ALA A 60 8.60 -7.55 4.75
CA ALA A 60 8.06 -7.29 3.42
C ALA A 60 9.06 -6.54 2.51
N GLY A 61 10.20 -6.07 3.03
CA GLY A 61 11.22 -5.37 2.25
C GLY A 61 10.85 -3.93 1.86
N LEU A 62 9.88 -3.33 2.56
CA LEU A 62 9.45 -1.95 2.29
C LEU A 62 10.56 -0.95 2.63
N LYS A 63 10.72 0.11 1.83
CA LYS A 63 11.48 1.29 2.27
C LYS A 63 10.61 2.12 3.21
N PHE A 64 11.02 2.24 4.47
CA PHE A 64 10.26 3.00 5.45
C PHE A 64 11.14 3.78 6.43
N ILE A 65 10.56 4.84 6.98
CA ILE A 65 11.05 5.58 8.14
C ILE A 65 10.15 5.18 9.31
N PHE A 66 10.73 4.79 10.43
CA PHE A 66 9.98 4.49 11.65
C PHE A 66 10.33 5.50 12.72
N GLU A 67 9.32 6.23 13.18
CA GLU A 67 9.41 7.07 14.37
C GLU A 67 8.12 6.90 15.17
N LYS A 68 8.23 6.51 16.43
CA LYS A 68 7.07 6.17 17.25
C LYS A 68 6.20 7.41 17.50
N LEU A 69 6.84 8.56 17.72
CA LEU A 69 6.18 9.85 17.89
C LEU A 69 6.63 10.80 16.78
N ALA A 70 6.15 10.53 15.56
CA ALA A 70 6.55 11.33 14.42
C ALA A 70 6.17 12.81 14.58
N THR A 71 7.05 13.70 14.14
CA THR A 71 6.77 15.12 13.93
C THR A 71 6.15 15.32 12.55
N PRO A 72 5.32 16.37 12.38
CA PRO A 72 4.69 16.67 11.09
C PRO A 72 5.67 16.78 9.93
N GLY A 73 6.82 17.43 10.09
CA GLY A 73 7.80 17.64 9.00
C GLY A 73 8.43 16.36 8.44
N MET A 74 8.24 15.19 9.05
CA MET A 74 8.71 13.93 8.47
C MET A 74 7.88 13.47 7.28
N VAL A 75 6.63 13.94 7.16
CA VAL A 75 5.75 13.57 6.03
C VAL A 75 6.29 14.06 4.69
N ASP A 76 7.06 15.14 4.68
CA ASP A 76 7.67 15.72 3.48
C ASP A 76 8.69 14.78 2.81
N SER A 77 9.20 13.79 3.55
CA SER A 77 10.21 12.84 3.09
C SER A 77 9.65 11.49 2.63
N VAL A 78 8.32 11.30 2.70
CA VAL A 78 7.64 10.03 2.43
C VAL A 78 6.46 10.23 1.50
N LYS A 79 5.99 9.13 0.90
CA LYS A 79 4.82 9.15 0.00
C LYS A 79 3.57 8.55 0.61
N SER A 80 3.71 7.85 1.73
CA SER A 80 2.61 7.18 2.41
C SER A 80 2.87 7.10 3.90
N VAL A 81 1.79 7.05 4.68
CA VAL A 81 1.85 6.96 6.14
C VAL A 81 1.08 5.73 6.60
N ILE A 82 1.73 4.89 7.43
CA ILE A 82 1.08 3.85 8.20
C ILE A 82 0.94 4.37 9.63
N LEU A 83 -0.30 4.70 9.99
CA LEU A 83 -0.67 5.17 11.31
C LEU A 83 -1.19 4.00 12.16
N VAL A 84 -0.51 3.70 13.25
CA VAL A 84 -0.91 2.63 14.17
C VAL A 84 -1.63 3.23 15.37
N CYS A 85 -2.93 2.98 15.47
CA CYS A 85 -3.78 3.58 16.49
C CYS A 85 -3.60 2.94 17.87
N GLY A 86 -3.42 3.77 18.90
CA GLY A 86 -3.27 3.36 20.30
C GLY A 86 -3.63 4.49 21.26
N GLY A 87 -4.92 4.83 21.35
CA GLY A 87 -5.39 6.04 22.06
C GLY A 87 -6.01 5.83 23.45
N SER A 88 -5.75 4.72 24.15
CA SER A 88 -6.42 4.48 25.45
C SER A 88 -5.98 5.47 26.53
N SER A 89 -6.92 6.00 27.31
CA SER A 89 -6.62 7.01 28.36
C SER A 89 -5.60 6.52 29.38
N LYS A 90 -5.63 5.21 29.73
CA LYS A 90 -4.64 4.59 30.62
C LYS A 90 -3.24 4.59 30.00
N GLY A 91 -3.13 4.21 28.72
CA GLY A 91 -1.86 4.15 28.00
C GLY A 91 -1.24 5.54 27.80
N LEU A 92 -2.06 6.53 27.42
CA LEU A 92 -1.63 7.93 27.30
C LEU A 92 -1.19 8.50 28.65
N GLY A 93 -1.97 8.26 29.71
CA GLY A 93 -1.62 8.69 31.07
C GLY A 93 -0.30 8.11 31.57
N ALA A 94 -0.08 6.81 31.36
CA ALA A 94 1.18 6.14 31.74
C ALA A 94 2.39 6.69 30.97
N ALA A 95 2.20 7.09 29.71
CA ALA A 95 3.24 7.67 28.88
C ALA A 95 3.37 9.21 29.00
N ARG A 96 2.55 9.84 29.86
CA ARG A 96 2.50 11.30 30.03
C ARG A 96 2.26 12.06 28.72
N ILE A 97 1.40 11.49 27.86
CA ILE A 97 0.94 12.13 26.63
C ILE A 97 -0.37 12.86 26.89
N ASP A 98 -0.37 14.15 26.60
CA ASP A 98 -1.58 14.98 26.59
C ASP A 98 -2.44 14.65 25.35
N LYS A 99 -3.73 14.40 25.57
CA LYS A 99 -4.62 13.89 24.53
C LYS A 99 -4.88 14.94 23.45
N GLU A 100 -5.10 16.19 23.84
CA GLU A 100 -5.37 17.30 22.92
C GLU A 100 -4.13 17.64 22.09
N GLN A 101 -2.94 17.67 22.69
CA GLN A 101 -1.68 17.84 21.98
C GLN A 101 -1.43 16.69 21.00
N GLU A 102 -1.69 15.46 21.43
CA GLU A 102 -1.52 14.27 20.60
C GLU A 102 -2.48 14.28 19.40
N PHE A 103 -3.73 14.64 19.62
CA PHE A 103 -4.70 14.77 18.56
C PHE A 103 -4.27 15.82 17.52
N LYS A 104 -3.79 16.99 17.97
CA LYS A 104 -3.22 18.01 17.08
C LYS A 104 -2.00 17.52 16.31
N ARG A 105 -1.11 16.76 16.97
CA ARG A 105 0.07 16.17 16.31
C ARG A 105 -0.35 15.25 15.16
N ILE A 106 -1.31 14.36 15.40
CA ILE A 106 -1.80 13.45 14.37
C ILE A 106 -2.55 14.18 13.25
N GLN A 107 -3.35 15.20 13.58
CA GLN A 107 -3.99 16.03 12.56
C GLN A 107 -2.99 16.75 11.65
N ASN A 108 -1.82 17.12 12.15
CA ASN A 108 -0.78 17.75 11.35
C ASN A 108 0.04 16.75 10.51
N ILE A 109 -0.12 15.44 10.71
CA ILE A 109 0.54 14.37 9.95
C ILE A 109 -0.34 13.86 8.80
N LEU A 110 -1.67 13.94 8.97
CA LEU A 110 -2.67 13.52 7.98
C LEU A 110 -2.99 14.65 7.00
#